data_AF-A0A955IBG3-F1
#
_entry.id   AF-A0A955IBG3-F1
#
_cell.length_a   1.000
_cell.length_b   1.000
_cell.length_c   1.000
_cell.angle_alpha   90.00
_cell.angle_beta   90.00
_cell.angle_gamma   90.00
#
_symmetry.space_group_name_H-M   'P 1'
#
loop_
_entity.id
_entity.type
_entity.pdbx_description
1 polymer ?
#
loop_
_entity_poly.entity_id
_entity_poly.type
_entity_poly.pdbx_seq_one_letter_code
_entity_poly.pdbx_strand_id
1 'polypeptide(L)' 'MDWTLENEGELFKKFYPAQVLETGYDIIFFWVIRMLLMGYELTGQTPFKQIYFHGLVLDEHGQKMSKSK' A
#
# COMPACT_ATOMS: atom_id res chain seq x y z
N MET A 1 17.06 -2.42 -0.45
CA MET A 1 16.18 -3.10 -1.42
C MET A 1 16.84 -3.00 -2.76
N ASP A 2 17.08 -4.14 -3.36
CA ASP A 2 17.93 -4.45 -4.51
C ASP A 2 17.11 -4.67 -5.79
N TRP A 3 15.78 -4.48 -5.72
CA TRP A 3 14.87 -4.51 -6.85
C TRP A 3 14.96 -3.24 -7.69
N THR A 4 15.16 -3.42 -8.99
CA THR A 4 15.12 -2.42 -10.05
C THR A 4 14.43 -3.04 -11.28
N LEU A 5 14.16 -2.23 -12.31
CA LEU A 5 13.63 -2.73 -13.58
C LEU A 5 14.59 -3.69 -14.30
N GLU A 6 15.90 -3.60 -14.02
CA GLU A 6 16.93 -4.41 -14.65
C GLU A 6 17.31 -5.63 -13.81
N ASN A 7 17.08 -5.57 -12.49
CA ASN A 7 17.40 -6.62 -11.56
C ASN A 7 16.31 -6.73 -10.50
N GLU A 8 15.53 -7.80 -10.54
CA GLU A 8 14.45 -7.99 -9.57
C GLU A 8 14.97 -8.13 -8.11
N GLY A 9 16.20 -8.60 -7.89
CA GLY A 9 16.68 -8.90 -6.55
C GLY A 9 16.01 -10.14 -5.92
N GLU A 10 16.72 -10.84 -5.05
CA GLU A 10 16.26 -12.14 -4.52
C GLU A 10 15.06 -12.00 -3.60
N LEU A 11 15.01 -10.92 -2.82
CA LEU A 11 13.94 -10.67 -1.86
C LEU A 11 12.61 -10.41 -2.56
N PHE A 12 12.63 -9.66 -3.67
CA PHE A 12 11.41 -9.38 -4.43
C PHE A 12 10.79 -10.67 -4.96
N LYS A 13 11.58 -11.53 -5.61
CA LYS A 13 11.11 -12.84 -6.12
C LYS A 13 10.50 -13.71 -5.03
N LYS A 14 11.04 -13.64 -3.81
CA LYS A 14 10.60 -14.46 -2.68
C LYS A 14 9.34 -13.92 -2.00
N PHE A 15 9.19 -12.60 -1.90
CA PHE A 15 8.19 -11.97 -1.04
C PHE A 15 7.10 -11.19 -1.79
N TYR A 16 7.25 -11.00 -3.11
CA TYR A 16 6.25 -10.37 -3.94
C TYR A 16 5.33 -11.44 -4.59
N PRO A 17 3.98 -11.29 -4.51
CA PRO A 17 3.26 -10.19 -3.89
C PRO A 17 3.13 -10.38 -2.36
N ALA A 18 3.12 -9.25 -1.64
CA ALA A 18 2.99 -9.25 -0.19
C ALA A 18 1.60 -9.75 0.25
N GLN A 19 1.51 -10.33 1.45
CA GLN A 19 0.25 -10.97 1.87
C GLN A 19 -0.85 -9.96 2.21
N VAL A 20 -0.55 -8.97 3.05
CA VAL A 20 -1.53 -7.99 3.53
C VAL A 20 -0.94 -6.59 3.51
N LEU A 21 -1.69 -5.61 2.98
CA LEU A 21 -1.50 -4.20 3.26
C LEU A 21 -2.55 -3.74 4.26
N GLU A 22 -2.12 -3.27 5.43
CA GLU A 22 -2.97 -2.64 6.43
C GLU A 22 -2.86 -1.12 6.32
N THR A 23 -3.98 -0.41 6.15
CA THR A 23 -3.96 1.06 6.07
C THR A 23 -5.31 1.71 6.36
N GLY A 24 -5.30 3.03 6.57
CA GLY A 24 -6.50 3.84 6.71
C GLY A 24 -7.20 4.04 5.36
N TYR A 25 -8.54 4.11 5.38
CA TYR A 25 -9.32 4.33 4.16
C TYR A 25 -9.13 5.72 3.54
N ASP A 26 -8.55 6.66 4.28
CA ASP A 26 -8.31 8.05 3.86
C ASP A 26 -7.28 8.21 2.76
N ILE A 27 -6.39 7.22 2.57
CA ILE A 27 -5.34 7.24 1.54
C ILE A 27 -5.59 6.27 0.38
N ILE A 28 -6.78 5.69 0.26
CA ILE A 28 -7.11 4.69 -0.79
C ILE A 28 -6.75 5.22 -2.18
N PHE A 29 -7.27 6.38 -2.55
CA PHE A 29 -7.07 6.93 -3.89
C PHE A 29 -5.66 7.47 -4.11
N PHE A 30 -5.06 8.04 -3.07
CA PHE A 30 -3.75 8.69 -3.20
C PHE A 30 -2.59 7.70 -3.13
N TRP A 31 -2.77 6.55 -2.50
CA TRP A 31 -1.69 5.60 -2.27
C TRP A 31 -2.03 4.22 -2.80
N VAL A 32 -3.06 3.59 -2.25
CA VAL A 32 -3.36 2.18 -2.52
C VAL A 32 -3.63 1.93 -4.00
N ILE A 33 -4.45 2.76 -4.64
CA ILE A 33 -4.74 2.63 -6.08
C ILE A 33 -3.48 2.82 -6.92
N ARG A 34 -2.60 3.77 -6.57
CA ARG A 34 -1.36 4.01 -7.31
C ARG A 34 -0.41 2.81 -7.21
N MET A 35 -0.30 2.20 -6.04
CA MET A 35 0.48 0.98 -5.86
C MET A 35 -0.10 -0.18 -6.68
N LEU A 36 -1.43 -0.32 -6.70
CA LEU A 36 -2.12 -1.33 -7.49
C LEU A 36 -1.85 -1.18 -8.98
N LEU A 37 -2.01 0.03 -9.52
CA LEU A 37 -1.79 0.33 -10.94
C LEU A 37 -0.33 0.10 -11.34
N MET A 38 0.63 0.70 -10.62
CA MET A 38 2.05 0.56 -10.95
C MET A 38 2.54 -0.87 -10.73
N GLY A 39 2.10 -1.54 -9.65
CA GLY A 39 2.46 -2.92 -9.39
C GLY A 39 1.99 -3.83 -10.52
N TYR A 40 0.75 -3.66 -10.96
CA TYR A 40 0.21 -4.44 -12.07
C TYR A 40 0.91 -4.13 -13.40
N GLU A 41 1.15 -2.87 -13.72
CA GLU A 41 1.84 -2.46 -14.96
C GLU A 41 3.28 -3.00 -15.03
N LEU A 42 4.03 -2.96 -13.92
CA LEU A 42 5.44 -3.35 -13.92
C LEU A 42 5.67 -4.84 -13.74
N THR A 43 4.73 -5.56 -13.11
CA THR A 43 4.95 -6.95 -12.69
C THR A 43 3.91 -7.93 -13.22
N GLY A 44 2.82 -7.44 -13.82
CA GLY A 44 1.69 -8.24 -14.28
C GLY A 44 0.79 -8.79 -13.16
N GLN A 45 1.06 -8.45 -11.89
CA GLN A 45 0.27 -8.92 -10.76
C GLN A 45 0.09 -7.81 -9.69
N THR A 46 -0.89 -7.98 -8.81
CA THR A 46 -1.16 -7.00 -7.76
C THR A 46 -0.09 -7.06 -6.67
N PRO A 47 0.32 -5.93 -6.07
CA PRO A 47 1.38 -5.90 -5.07
C PRO A 47 1.03 -6.56 -3.74
N PHE A 48 -0.28 -6.69 -3.46
CA PHE A 48 -0.82 -7.28 -2.25
C PHE A 48 -1.87 -8.32 -2.60
N LYS A 49 -1.93 -9.41 -1.83
CA LYS A 49 -2.99 -10.42 -1.94
C LYS A 49 -4.28 -9.96 -1.25
N GLN A 50 -4.16 -9.21 -0.15
CA GLN A 50 -5.29 -8.63 0.57
C GLN A 50 -4.96 -7.22 1.06
N ILE A 51 -5.97 -6.36 1.05
CA ILE A 51 -5.89 -5.02 1.62
C ILE A 51 -6.92 -4.93 2.73
N TYR A 52 -6.46 -4.60 3.93
CA TYR A 52 -7.29 -4.40 5.11
C TYR A 52 -7.38 -2.92 5.43
N PHE A 53 -8.59 -2.38 5.43
CA PHE A 53 -8.87 -1.00 5.77
C PHE A 53 -9.35 -0.88 7.21
N HIS A 54 -8.57 -0.20 8.04
CA HIS A 54 -9.01 0.18 9.38
C HIS A 54 -9.66 1.57 9.37
N GLY A 55 -10.44 1.84 10.42
CA GLY A 55 -11.04 3.16 10.65
C GLY A 55 -10.00 4.23 10.98
N LEU A 56 -10.47 5.48 11.07
CA LEU A 56 -9.65 6.59 11.53
C LEU A 56 -9.93 6.83 13.01
N VAL A 57 -8.89 7.14 13.76
CA VAL A 57 -9.07 7.63 15.13
C VAL A 57 -9.44 9.11 15.07
N LEU A 58 -10.51 9.45 15.79
CA LEU A 58 -11.10 10.79 15.81
C LEU A 58 -10.78 11.49 17.13
N ASP A 59 -10.76 12.82 17.11
CA ASP A 59 -10.70 13.66 18.31
C ASP A 59 -12.07 13.71 19.03
N GLU A 60 -12.14 14.44 20.15
CA GLU A 60 -13.37 14.63 20.93
C GLU A 60 -14.50 15.33 20.18
N HIS A 61 -14.19 16.02 19.08
CA HIS A 61 -15.13 16.71 18.20
C HIS A 61 -15.46 15.90 16.93
N GLY A 62 -14.97 14.65 16.83
CA GLY A 62 -15.21 13.77 15.68
C GLY A 62 -14.37 14.09 14.44
N GLN A 63 -13.33 14.94 14.56
CA GLN A 63 -12.43 15.22 13.45
C GLN A 63 -11.31 14.19 13.39
N LYS A 64 -10.86 13.88 12.17
CA LYS A 64 -9.68 13.05 11.95
C LYS A 64 -8.47 13.63 12.68
N MET A 65 -7.81 12.84 13.53
CA MET A 65 -6.52 13.22 14.10
C MET A 65 -5.43 13.26 13.02
N SER A 66 -4.73 14.39 12.94
CA SER A 66 -3.58 14.57 12.03
C SER A 66 -2.65 15.63 12.58
N LYS A 67 -1.36 15.65 12.19
CA LYS A 67 -0.41 16.67 12.67
C LYS A 67 -0.70 18.10 12.18
N SER A 68 -1.48 18.23 11.10
CA SER A 68 -1.82 19.52 10.50
C SER A 68 -3.05 20.17 11.14
N LYS A 69 -3.67 19.48 12.10
CA LYS A 69 -4.77 19.98 12.93
C LYS A 69 -4.40 19.87 14.40
#